data_AF-A0AAV2H178-F1
#
_entry.id   AF-A0AAV2H178-F1
#
_cell.length_a   1.000
_cell.length_b   1.000
_cell.length_c   1.000
_cell.angle_alpha   90.00
_cell.angle_beta   90.00
_cell.angle_gamma   90.00
#
_symmetry.space_group_name_H-M   'P 1'
#
loop_
_entity.id
_entity.type
_entity.pdbx_description
1 polymer ?
#
loop_
_entity_poly.entity_id
_entity_poly.type
_entity_poly.pdbx_seq_one_letter_code
_entity_poly.pdbx_strand_id
1 'polypeptide(L)'
;MNGAEPSSEEGLIERFPHYKTYKACQSQAFMASSVTLLGGAAITYVLMDVGYKKFKPTISRNWQIAAPILIGALSAYLVIMGKTTNCQNMWMAMEERHSVLTPANERLAMRTKSDQ
;
A
#
# COMPACT_ATOMS: atom_id res chain seq x y z
N MET A 1 2.54 -26.62 -18.20
CA MET A 1 2.50 -25.96 -16.87
C MET A 1 3.81 -25.22 -16.70
N ASN A 2 3.94 -23.91 -16.49
CA ASN A 2 3.08 -22.72 -16.42
C ASN A 2 4.09 -21.55 -16.41
N GLY A 3 3.77 -20.39 -16.98
CA GLY A 3 4.50 -19.16 -16.64
C GLY A 3 4.67 -18.10 -17.71
N ALA A 4 4.05 -18.21 -18.88
CA ALA A 4 4.00 -17.10 -19.83
C ALA A 4 2.62 -16.44 -19.75
N GLU A 5 2.52 -15.36 -18.97
CA GLU A 5 1.42 -14.39 -19.09
C GLU A 5 2.00 -13.02 -19.48
N PRO A 6 2.28 -12.77 -20.78
CA PRO A 6 2.55 -11.44 -21.31
C PRO A 6 1.32 -10.96 -22.10
N SER A 7 0.41 -10.20 -21.49
CA SER A 7 -0.60 -9.40 -22.24
C SER A 7 -1.47 -8.45 -21.41
N SER A 8 -1.45 -8.51 -20.06
CA SER A 8 -2.29 -7.61 -19.24
C SER A 8 -1.60 -6.29 -18.89
N GLU A 9 -0.33 -6.32 -18.48
CA GLU A 9 0.40 -5.12 -18.07
C GLU A 9 0.76 -4.19 -19.25
N GLU A 10 1.14 -4.76 -20.40
CA GLU A 10 1.47 -3.97 -21.61
C GLU A 10 0.23 -3.23 -22.14
N GLY A 11 -0.92 -3.89 -22.20
CA GLY A 11 -2.19 -3.25 -22.55
C GLY A 11 -2.64 -2.20 -21.51
N LEU A 12 -2.31 -2.39 -20.23
CA LEU A 12 -2.54 -1.37 -19.19
C LEU A 12 -1.62 -0.16 -19.36
N ILE A 13 -0.36 -0.36 -19.76
CA ILE A 13 0.59 0.73 -20.01
C ILE A 13 0.19 1.52 -21.26
N GLU A 14 -0.28 0.84 -22.31
CA GLU A 14 -0.81 1.47 -23.51
C GLU A 14 -2.08 2.27 -23.20
N ARG A 15 -2.96 1.73 -22.35
CA ARG A 15 -4.19 2.40 -21.94
C ARG A 15 -3.97 3.54 -20.93
N PHE A 16 -2.99 3.39 -20.05
CA PHE A 16 -2.68 4.31 -18.95
C PHE A 16 -1.18 4.65 -18.95
N PRO A 17 -0.76 5.76 -19.59
CA PRO A 17 0.65 6.07 -19.80
C PRO A 17 1.43 6.27 -18.49
N HIS A 18 0.75 6.63 -17.41
CA HIS A 18 1.37 6.85 -16.10
C HIS A 18 1.38 5.61 -15.20
N TYR A 19 0.89 4.45 -15.67
CA TYR A 19 0.73 3.22 -14.87
C TYR A 19 2.01 2.79 -14.16
N LYS A 20 3.15 2.92 -14.84
CA LYS A 20 4.48 2.61 -14.28
C LYS A 20 4.79 3.46 -13.05
N THR A 21 4.43 4.75 -13.06
CA THR A 21 4.65 5.67 -11.95
C THR A 21 3.80 5.31 -10.74
N TYR A 22 2.53 4.95 -10.96
CA TYR A 22 1.66 4.46 -9.90
C TYR A 22 2.18 3.16 -9.28
N LYS A 23 2.57 2.19 -10.12
CA LYS A 23 3.11 0.90 -9.65
C LYS A 23 4.40 1.08 -8.84
N ALA A 24 5.26 2.01 -9.24
CA ALA A 24 6.45 2.38 -8.46
C ALA A 24 6.08 2.99 -7.09
N CYS A 25 5.06 3.85 -7.04
CA CYS A 25 4.56 4.40 -5.78
C CYS A 25 3.98 3.30 -4.87
N GLN A 26 3.20 2.37 -5.44
CA GLN A 26 2.59 1.27 -4.69
C GLN A 26 3.63 0.28 -4.15
N SER A 27 4.66 -0.05 -4.94
CA SER A 27 5.75 -0.93 -4.47
C SER A 27 6.56 -0.25 -3.36
N GLN A 28 6.81 1.06 -3.46
CA GLN A 28 7.45 1.81 -2.39
C GLN A 28 6.59 1.85 -1.12
N ALA A 29 5.26 1.97 -1.26
CA ALA A 29 4.33 1.90 -0.13
C ALA A 29 4.38 0.53 0.57
N PHE A 30 4.42 -0.55 -0.21
CA PHE A 30 4.57 -1.92 0.31
C PHE A 30 5.91 -2.14 1.03
N MET A 31 7.02 -1.65 0.46
CA MET A 31 8.33 -1.77 1.11
C MET A 31 8.36 -0.99 2.43
N ALA A 32 7.80 0.23 2.44
CA ALA A 32 7.74 1.03 3.66
C ALA A 32 6.90 0.35 4.75
N SER A 33 5.72 -0.19 4.42
CA SER A 33 4.89 -0.90 5.40
C SER A 33 5.55 -2.18 5.91
N SER A 34 6.27 -2.92 5.07
CA SER A 34 7.02 -4.12 5.46
C SER A 34 8.11 -3.78 6.48
N VAL A 35 8.85 -2.70 6.24
CA VAL A 35 9.87 -2.20 7.17
C VAL A 35 9.23 -1.75 8.49
N THR A 36 8.11 -1.03 8.45
CA THR A 36 7.38 -0.60 9.65
C THR A 36 6.85 -1.80 10.45
N LEU A 37 6.28 -2.81 9.79
CA LEU A 37 5.78 -4.02 10.44
C LEU A 37 6.89 -4.73 11.22
N LEU A 38 7.96 -5.10 10.51
CA LEU A 38 9.04 -5.89 11.07
C LEU A 38 9.84 -5.09 12.09
N GLY A 39 10.16 -3.84 11.78
CA GLY A 39 10.86 -2.93 12.68
C GLY A 39 10.06 -2.64 13.94
N GLY A 40 8.77 -2.31 13.80
CA GLY A 40 7.87 -2.02 14.91
C GLY A 40 7.68 -3.23 15.83
N ALA A 41 7.46 -4.42 15.26
CA ALA A 41 7.36 -5.66 16.02
C ALA A 41 8.67 -5.99 16.74
N ALA A 42 9.82 -5.88 16.06
CA ALA A 42 11.12 -6.17 16.67
C ALA A 42 11.46 -5.22 17.82
N ILE A 43 11.28 -3.90 17.63
CA ILE A 43 11.52 -2.90 18.68
C ILE A 43 10.61 -3.16 19.88
N THR A 44 9.31 -3.39 19.64
CA THR A 44 8.34 -3.65 20.71
C THR A 44 8.68 -4.91 21.47
N TYR A 45 9.09 -5.98 20.78
CA TYR A 45 9.51 -7.23 21.42
C TYR A 45 10.71 -7.01 22.35
N VAL A 46 11.74 -6.29 21.88
CA VAL A 46 12.93 -6.00 22.70
C VAL A 46 12.57 -5.18 23.94
N LEU A 47 11.72 -4.17 23.79
CA LEU A 47 11.23 -3.37 24.93
C LEU A 47 10.46 -4.24 25.93
N MET A 48 9.60 -5.13 25.43
CA MET A 48 8.86 -6.07 26.28
C MET A 48 9.79 -7.08 26.98
N ASP A 49 10.81 -7.63 26.31
CA ASP A 49 11.77 -8.57 26.91
C ASP A 49 12.60 -7.91 28.02
N VAL A 50 13.13 -6.70 27.76
CA VAL A 50 13.90 -5.94 28.76
C VAL A 50 13.02 -5.58 29.96
N GLY A 51 11.78 -5.12 29.72
CA GLY A 51 10.81 -4.83 30.77
C GLY A 51 10.45 -6.07 31.58
N TYR A 52 10.27 -7.21 30.93
CA TYR A 52 9.93 -8.47 31.59
C TYR A 52 11.06 -8.99 32.49
N LYS A 53 12.31 -8.86 32.03
CA LYS A 53 13.51 -9.20 32.83
C LYS A 53 13.65 -8.29 34.06
N LYS A 54 13.34 -7.00 33.93
CA LYS A 54 13.50 -6.00 35.00
C LYS A 54 12.37 -6.04 36.03
N PHE A 55 11.12 -6.16 35.59
CA PHE A 55 9.94 -6.02 36.46
C PHE A 55 9.24 -7.34 36.79
N LYS A 56 9.65 -8.46 36.16
CA LYS A 56 9.05 -9.80 36.31
C LYS A 56 7.51 -9.79 36.44
N PRO A 57 6.79 -9.17 35.49
CA PRO A 57 5.34 -9.08 35.57
C PRO A 57 4.69 -10.47 35.42
N THR A 58 3.57 -10.69 36.10
CA THR A 58 2.77 -11.94 36.06
C THR A 58 1.93 -12.07 34.77
N ILE A 59 2.47 -11.65 33.62
CA ILE A 59 1.78 -11.69 32.34
C ILE A 59 2.11 -12.99 31.60
N SER A 60 1.16 -13.56 30.86
CA SER A 60 1.42 -14.77 30.08
C SER A 60 2.48 -14.51 28.99
N ARG A 61 3.41 -15.46 28.82
CA ARG A 61 4.47 -15.42 27.79
C ARG A 61 3.91 -15.28 26.37
N ASN A 62 2.68 -15.74 26.13
CA ASN A 62 2.00 -15.60 24.84
C ASN A 62 1.77 -14.12 24.47
N TRP A 63 1.54 -13.26 25.47
CA TRP A 63 1.32 -11.84 25.26
C TRP A 63 2.59 -11.10 24.81
N GLN A 64 3.76 -11.59 25.21
CA GLN A 64 5.05 -11.03 24.77
C GLN A 64 5.28 -11.18 23.26
N ILE A 65 4.59 -12.11 22.59
CA ILE A 65 4.71 -12.33 21.15
C ILE A 65 3.51 -11.71 20.43
N ALA A 66 2.30 -11.89 20.97
CA ALA A 66 1.09 -11.36 20.36
C ALA A 66 1.07 -9.83 20.31
N ALA A 67 1.47 -9.15 21.39
CA ALA A 67 1.39 -7.69 21.45
C ALA A 67 2.33 -6.97 20.46
N PRO A 68 3.61 -7.37 20.29
CA PRO A 68 4.46 -6.80 19.25
C PRO A 68 3.91 -6.99 17.83
N ILE A 69 3.31 -8.16 17.54
CA ILE A 69 2.70 -8.42 16.23
C ILE A 69 1.51 -7.50 16.00
N LEU A 70 0.62 -7.35 16.98
CA LEU A 70 -0.54 -6.45 16.89
C LEU A 70 -0.11 -4.99 16.70
N ILE A 71 0.90 -4.54 17.44
CA ILE A 71 1.43 -3.17 17.33
C ILE A 71 2.12 -2.96 15.99
N GLY A 72 2.93 -3.92 15.53
CA GLY A 72 3.55 -3.91 14.21
C GLY A 72 2.52 -3.86 13.09
N ALA A 73 1.46 -4.68 13.16
CA ALA A 73 0.39 -4.70 12.17
C ALA A 73 -0.39 -3.39 12.12
N LEU A 74 -0.76 -2.83 13.29
CA LEU A 74 -1.49 -1.57 13.36
C LEU A 74 -0.66 -0.41 12.80
N SER A 75 0.63 -0.33 13.17
CA SER A 75 1.52 0.71 12.66
C SER A 75 1.75 0.58 11.15
N ALA A 76 1.97 -0.64 10.65
CA ALA A 76 2.08 -0.89 9.21
C ALA A 76 0.80 -0.52 8.45
N TYR A 77 -0.38 -0.79 9.03
CA TYR A 77 -1.68 -0.43 8.45
C TYR A 77 -1.85 1.09 8.30
N LEU A 78 -1.48 1.85 9.33
CA LEU A 78 -1.55 3.32 9.25
C LEU A 78 -0.62 3.88 8.18
N VAL A 79 0.61 3.34 8.08
CA VAL A 79 1.58 3.74 7.07
C VAL A 79 1.10 3.40 5.65
N ILE A 80 0.60 2.18 5.43
CA ILE A 80 0.15 1.77 4.10
C ILE A 80 -1.09 2.53 3.67
N MET A 81 -2.04 2.83 4.58
CA MET A 81 -3.21 3.65 4.27
C MET A 81 -2.80 5.04 3.79
N GLY A 82 -1.94 5.74 4.54
CA GLY A 82 -1.49 7.08 4.15
C GLY A 82 -0.74 7.09 2.82
N LYS A 83 0.19 6.14 2.62
CA LYS A 83 0.94 6.05 1.36
C LYS A 83 0.06 5.66 0.17
N THR A 84 -0.89 4.75 0.35
CA THR A 84 -1.82 4.34 -0.71
C THR A 84 -2.71 5.49 -1.14
N THR A 85 -3.26 6.26 -0.20
CA THR A 85 -4.05 7.47 -0.51
C THR A 85 -3.22 8.49 -1.30
N ASN A 86 -1.96 8.68 -0.94
CA ASN A 86 -1.07 9.58 -1.70
C ASN A 86 -0.80 9.07 -3.12
N CYS A 87 -0.55 7.76 -3.30
CA CYS A 87 -0.38 7.17 -4.62
C CYS A 87 -1.66 7.28 -5.47
N GLN A 88 -2.83 7.12 -4.85
CA GLN A 88 -4.13 7.27 -5.52
C GLN A 88 -4.39 8.74 -5.92
N ASN A 89 -4.10 9.70 -5.05
CA ASN A 89 -4.24 11.12 -5.35
C ASN A 89 -3.30 11.55 -6.49
N MET A 90 -2.05 11.07 -6.45
CA MET A 90 -1.08 11.29 -7.53
C MET A 90 -1.58 10.70 -8.85
N TRP A 91 -2.12 9.47 -8.82
CA TRP A 91 -2.72 8.84 -10.00
C TRP A 91 -3.86 9.68 -10.58
N MET A 92 -4.81 10.08 -9.74
CA MET A 92 -5.96 10.89 -10.13
C MET A 92 -5.58 12.26 -10.71
N ALA A 93 -4.49 12.86 -10.23
CA ALA A 93 -3.99 14.14 -10.73
C ALA A 93 -3.30 14.02 -12.10
N MET A 94 -2.72 12.87 -12.43
CA MET A 94 -2.10 12.62 -13.74
C MET A 94 -3.10 12.13 -14.79
N GLU A 95 -4.22 11.56 -14.35
CA GLU A 95 -5.22 10.95 -15.23
C GLU A 95 -6.28 11.97 -15.71
N GLU A 96 -5.90 12.95 -16.54
CA GLU A 96 -6.81 14.03 -16.99
C GLU A 96 -8.06 13.53 -17.75
N ARG A 97 -7.93 12.42 -18.48
CA ARG A 97 -8.98 11.86 -19.36
C ARG A 97 -9.99 10.96 -18.64
N HIS A 98 -9.63 10.40 -17.49
CA HIS A 98 -10.41 9.35 -16.81
C HIS A 98 -10.61 9.57 -15.30
N SER A 99 -10.13 10.69 -14.78
CA SER A 99 -10.33 11.11 -13.39
C SER A 99 -11.81 11.36 -13.06
N VAL A 100 -12.19 11.07 -11.81
CA VAL A 100 -13.55 11.34 -11.30
C VAL A 100 -13.84 12.86 -11.25
N LEU A 101 -12.80 13.69 -11.35
CA LEU A 101 -12.87 15.15 -11.39
C LEU A 101 -13.32 15.69 -12.76
N THR A 102 -13.18 14.92 -13.85
CA THR A 102 -13.65 15.34 -15.18
C THR A 102 -15.18 15.25 -15.21
N PRO A 103 -15.91 16.31 -15.59
CA PRO A 103 -17.37 16.30 -15.54
C PRO A 103 -17.95 15.27 -16.54
N ALA A 104 -19.11 14.69 -16.19
CA ALA A 104 -19.65 13.52 -16.88
C ALA A 104 -19.94 13.75 -18.37
N ASN A 105 -20.29 14.98 -18.74
CA ASN A 105 -20.49 15.42 -20.13
C ASN A 105 -19.21 15.33 -20.96
N GLU A 106 -18.06 15.67 -20.38
CA GLU A 106 -16.76 15.62 -21.06
C GLU A 106 -16.29 14.18 -21.26
N ARG A 107 -16.55 13.30 -20.27
CA ARG A 107 -16.29 11.85 -20.40
C ARG A 107 -17.15 11.19 -21.48
N LEU A 108 -18.41 11.59 -21.59
CA LEU A 108 -19.30 11.12 -22.65
C LEU A 108 -18.79 11.58 -24.03
N ALA A 109 -18.41 12.85 -24.16
CA ALA A 109 -17.86 13.39 -25.41
C ALA A 109 -16.55 12.69 -25.85
N MET A 110 -15.70 12.29 -24.90
CA MET A 110 -14.48 11.55 -25.21
C MET A 110 -14.74 10.11 -25.66
N ARG A 111 -15.78 9.44 -25.13
CA ARG A 111 -16.18 8.10 -25.58
C ARG A 111 -16.77 8.11 -26.98
N THR A 112 -17.66 9.04 -27.29
CA THR A 112 -18.19 9.17 -28.66
C THR A 112 -17.12 9.51 -29.68
N LYS A 113 -16.05 10.21 -29.28
CA LYS A 113 -14.90 10.50 -30.16
C LYS A 113 -13.98 9.30 -30.39
N SER A 114 -13.96 8.31 -29.51
CA SER A 114 -13.16 7.09 -29.69
C SER A 114 -13.86 6.03 -30.54
N ASP A 115 -15.20 6.10 -30.63
CA ASP A 115 -16.03 5.17 -31.40
C ASP A 115 -16.23 5.61 -32.87
N GLN A 116 -15.68 6.76 -33.27
CA GLN A 116 -15.77 7.35 -34.61
C GLN A 116 -14.40 7.43 -35.29
#